data_AF-A0A1X6MVN6-F1
#
_entry.id   AF-A0A1X6MVN6-F1
#
_cell.length_a   1.000
_cell.length_b   1.000
_cell.length_c   1.000
_cell.angle_alpha   90.00
_cell.angle_beta   90.00
_cell.angle_gamma   90.00
#
_symmetry.space_group_name_H-M   'P 1'
#
loop_
_entity.id
_entity.type
_entity.pdbx_description
1 polymer ?
#
loop_
_entity_poly.entity_id
_entity_poly.type
_entity_poly.pdbx_seq_one_letter_code
_entity_poly.pdbx_strand_id
1 'polypeptide(L)'
;MPKVVSRSAVSSSTDAQPTASSTAALRVYYCICGEFILVIDKSLASLPKRRTDGAVIVQCRDSELGKAKVFKLNAVNKDPILVERENGHERQHKFHCPRCSLPVAYQSTPPPVKSGPYLYILKGALSQVQGQVPSDAFEDE
;
A
#
# COMPACT_ATOMS: atom_id res chain seq x y z
N MET A 1 36.02 -37.93 16.00
CA MET A 1 35.30 -36.96 15.13
C MET A 1 34.58 -35.96 16.03
N PRO A 2 34.91 -34.65 16.02
CA PRO A 2 34.24 -33.70 16.88
C PRO A 2 32.93 -33.24 16.24
N LYS A 3 31.84 -33.34 17.01
CA LYS A 3 30.48 -32.97 16.59
C LYS A 3 30.34 -31.45 16.67
N VAL A 4 30.33 -30.78 15.52
CA VAL A 4 30.09 -29.34 15.44
C VAL A 4 28.63 -29.07 15.78
N VAL A 5 28.39 -28.26 16.82
CA VAL A 5 27.06 -27.78 17.18
C VAL A 5 27.02 -26.28 16.88
N SER A 6 26.22 -25.90 15.87
CA SER A 6 25.99 -24.50 15.52
C SER A 6 25.12 -23.83 16.58
N ARG A 7 25.70 -22.89 17.33
CA ARG A 7 24.93 -21.98 18.18
C ARG A 7 24.54 -20.77 17.33
N SER A 8 23.30 -20.73 16.87
CA SER A 8 22.70 -19.55 16.24
C SER A 8 22.56 -18.46 17.31
N ALA A 9 23.32 -17.38 17.20
CA ALA A 9 23.13 -16.21 18.03
C ALA A 9 21.93 -15.42 17.50
N VAL A 10 20.82 -15.42 18.25
CA VAL A 10 19.68 -14.54 17.98
C VAL A 10 19.93 -13.25 18.76
N SER A 11 20.44 -12.22 18.08
CA SER A 11 20.53 -10.88 18.64
C SER A 11 19.14 -10.27 18.73
N SER A 12 18.55 -10.24 19.92
CA SER A 12 17.33 -9.48 20.21
C SER A 12 17.72 -8.19 20.92
N SER A 13 17.70 -7.08 20.20
CA SER A 13 17.97 -5.75 20.76
C SER A 13 16.70 -5.21 21.44
N THR A 14 16.42 -5.68 22.65
CA THR A 14 15.26 -5.23 23.46
C THR A 14 15.57 -3.96 24.27
N ASP A 15 16.80 -3.43 24.21
CA ASP A 15 17.25 -2.36 25.13
C ASP A 15 17.77 -1.09 24.41
N ALA A 16 17.29 -0.82 23.19
CA ALA A 16 17.55 0.46 22.53
C ALA A 16 16.46 1.47 22.89
N GLN A 17 16.84 2.64 23.39
CA GLN A 17 15.90 3.74 23.58
C GLN A 17 15.15 4.03 22.26
N PRO A 18 13.84 4.30 22.31
CA PRO A 18 13.05 4.58 21.13
C PRO A 18 13.61 5.81 20.40
N THR A 19 14.34 5.59 19.31
CA THR A 19 14.75 6.66 18.38
C THR A 19 13.50 7.30 17.75
N ALA A 20 13.57 8.50 17.18
CA ALA A 20 12.41 9.10 16.47
C ALA A 20 11.82 8.18 15.37
N SER A 21 12.61 7.22 14.88
CA SER A 21 12.21 6.13 13.97
C SER A 21 11.29 5.07 14.60
N SER A 22 11.27 4.95 15.93
CA SER A 22 10.41 4.04 16.68
C SER A 22 9.02 4.63 16.97
N THR A 23 8.83 5.94 16.80
CA THR A 23 7.55 6.63 17.08
C THR A 23 6.56 6.53 15.92
N ALA A 24 7.03 6.22 14.70
CA ALA A 24 6.17 5.95 13.55
C ALA A 24 6.37 4.50 13.08
N ALA A 25 5.60 3.58 13.67
CA ALA A 25 5.58 2.18 13.22
C ALA A 25 5.09 2.12 11.76
N LEU A 26 6.02 1.92 10.83
CA LEU A 26 5.71 1.69 9.41
C LEU A 26 4.86 0.42 9.29
N ARG A 27 3.76 0.52 8.55
CA ARG A 27 2.85 -0.59 8.30
C ARG A 27 3.12 -1.18 6.93
N VAL A 28 3.20 -2.50 6.90
CA VAL A 28 3.41 -3.28 5.68
C VAL A 28 2.10 -3.90 5.23
N TYR A 29 1.85 -3.86 3.93
CA TYR A 29 0.71 -4.47 3.29
C TYR A 29 1.12 -5.33 2.11
N TYR A 30 0.44 -6.47 2.01
CA TYR A 30 0.65 -7.50 1.02
C TYR A 30 -0.53 -7.58 0.06
N CYS A 31 -0.26 -7.98 -1.17
CA CYS A 31 -1.28 -8.47 -2.09
C CYS A 31 -1.93 -9.73 -1.50
N ILE A 32 -3.12 -10.05 -1.98
CA ILE A 32 -3.83 -11.31 -1.65
C ILE A 32 -2.96 -12.55 -1.94
N CYS A 33 -2.09 -12.52 -2.95
CA CYS A 33 -1.15 -13.61 -3.24
C CYS A 33 0.08 -13.68 -2.30
N GLY A 34 0.17 -12.78 -1.32
CA GLY A 34 1.27 -12.67 -0.36
C GLY A 34 2.48 -11.86 -0.83
N GLU A 35 2.41 -11.22 -2.00
CA GLU A 35 3.48 -10.33 -2.49
C GLU A 35 3.52 -9.03 -1.69
N PHE A 36 4.71 -8.50 -1.37
CA PHE A 36 4.84 -7.21 -0.70
C PHE A 36 4.50 -6.06 -1.66
N ILE A 37 3.53 -5.20 -1.30
CA ILE A 37 3.06 -4.12 -2.17
C ILE A 37 3.28 -2.73 -1.58
N LEU A 38 2.96 -2.50 -0.31
CA LEU A 38 2.95 -1.14 0.24
C LEU A 38 3.59 -1.13 1.63
N VAL A 39 4.48 -0.17 1.86
CA VAL A 39 4.85 0.26 3.21
C VAL A 39 4.46 1.72 3.38
N ILE A 40 3.77 2.04 4.48
CA ILE A 40 3.24 3.39 4.75
C ILE A 40 3.27 3.72 6.25
N ASP A 41 3.46 4.98 6.58
CA ASP A 41 3.51 5.52 7.96
C ASP A 41 2.15 5.54 8.70
N LYS A 42 1.05 5.22 8.02
CA LYS A 42 -0.31 5.30 8.56
C LYS A 42 -1.16 4.10 8.17
N SER A 43 -2.13 3.73 9.01
CA SER A 43 -3.06 2.64 8.72
C SER A 43 -3.99 3.00 7.56
N LEU A 44 -4.16 2.11 6.58
CA LEU A 44 -5.09 2.31 5.46
C LEU A 44 -6.53 2.51 5.97
N ALA A 45 -6.91 1.82 7.05
CA ALA A 45 -8.23 1.97 7.67
C ALA A 45 -8.48 3.37 8.27
N SER A 46 -7.43 4.13 8.56
CA SER A 46 -7.51 5.49 9.13
C SER A 46 -7.42 6.60 8.09
N LEU A 47 -7.22 6.25 6.83
CA LEU A 47 -7.17 7.19 5.72
C LEU A 47 -8.57 7.38 5.12
N PRO A 48 -8.87 8.55 4.54
CA PRO A 48 -10.16 8.78 3.91
C PRO A 48 -10.38 7.84 2.72
N LYS A 49 -11.63 7.40 2.54
CA LYS A 49 -12.05 6.58 1.40
C LYS A 49 -12.77 7.46 0.37
N ARG A 50 -12.54 7.18 -0.91
CA ARG A 50 -13.19 7.86 -2.03
C ARG A 50 -14.64 7.37 -2.15
N ARG A 51 -15.58 8.30 -2.32
CA ARG A 51 -17.03 7.98 -2.38
C ARG A 51 -17.46 7.19 -3.61
N THR A 52 -16.72 7.31 -4.71
CA THR A 52 -17.11 6.75 -6.02
C THR A 52 -16.80 5.26 -6.18
N ASP A 53 -15.77 4.75 -5.52
CA ASP A 53 -15.29 3.37 -5.68
C ASP A 53 -14.69 2.79 -4.39
N GLY A 54 -14.84 3.47 -3.25
CA GLY A 54 -14.34 3.01 -1.96
C GLY A 54 -12.81 2.97 -1.82
N ALA A 55 -12.05 3.45 -2.82
CA ALA A 55 -10.60 3.40 -2.80
C ALA A 55 -10.02 4.26 -1.66
N VAL A 56 -8.99 3.76 -0.99
CA VAL A 56 -8.31 4.49 0.09
C VAL A 56 -7.42 5.57 -0.52
N ILE A 57 -7.60 6.82 -0.07
CA ILE A 57 -6.90 7.98 -0.59
C ILE A 57 -5.58 8.18 0.20
N VAL A 58 -4.46 8.04 -0.50
CA VAL A 58 -3.12 8.34 0.02
C VAL A 58 -2.65 9.67 -0.55
N GLN A 59 -2.41 10.64 0.33
CA GLN A 59 -1.90 11.95 -0.05
C GLN A 59 -0.41 11.90 -0.37
N CYS A 60 -0.03 12.29 -1.59
CA CYS A 60 1.34 12.25 -2.11
C CYS A 60 2.08 13.58 -1.98
N ARG A 61 1.37 14.69 -1.78
CA ARG A 61 1.90 16.06 -1.69
C ARG A 61 1.28 16.82 -0.54
N ASP A 62 2.03 17.73 0.07
CA ASP A 62 1.49 18.63 1.08
C ASP A 62 0.39 19.50 0.48
N SER A 63 -0.68 19.70 1.24
CA SER A 63 -1.78 20.60 0.89
C SER A 63 -2.37 21.22 2.17
N GLU A 64 -3.30 22.15 2.03
CA GLU A 64 -4.00 22.74 3.17
C GLU A 64 -4.76 21.70 4.01
N LEU A 65 -5.14 20.57 3.40
CA LEU A 65 -5.84 19.47 4.05
C LEU A 65 -4.92 18.59 4.91
N GLY A 66 -3.59 18.70 4.73
CA GLY A 66 -2.62 17.96 5.53
C GLY A 66 -1.31 17.63 4.81
N LYS A 67 -0.41 16.98 5.56
CA LYS A 67 0.91 16.56 5.08
C LYS A 67 0.86 15.28 4.25
N ALA A 68 1.74 15.22 3.24
CA ALA A 68 2.02 14.03 2.45
C ALA A 68 2.35 12.82 3.33
N LYS A 69 1.97 11.64 2.89
CA LYS A 69 2.27 10.38 3.59
C LYS A 69 3.63 9.84 3.16
N VAL A 70 4.36 9.29 4.12
CA VAL A 70 5.61 8.57 3.84
C VAL A 70 5.25 7.14 3.48
N PHE A 71 5.42 6.80 2.20
CA PHE A 71 5.16 5.45 1.70
C PHE A 71 6.05 5.06 0.53
N LYS A 72 6.18 3.76 0.29
CA LYS A 72 6.79 3.15 -0.90
C LYS A 72 5.84 2.09 -1.44
N LEU A 73 5.58 2.15 -2.75
CA LEU A 73 4.77 1.19 -3.50
C LEU A 73 5.68 0.29 -4.33
N ASN A 74 5.50 -1.03 -4.21
CA ASN A 74 6.10 -2.06 -5.04
C ASN A 74 5.04 -2.62 -6.00
N ALA A 75 4.90 -1.98 -7.16
CA ALA A 75 3.91 -2.37 -8.15
C ALA A 75 4.39 -2.00 -9.56
N VAL A 76 3.85 -2.69 -10.56
CA VAL A 76 4.19 -2.50 -11.97
C VAL A 76 3.13 -1.62 -12.64
N ASN A 77 3.57 -0.62 -13.39
CA ASN A 77 2.69 0.23 -14.17
C ASN A 77 2.08 -0.57 -15.33
N LYS A 78 0.79 -0.37 -15.58
CA LYS A 78 0.10 -0.87 -16.78
C LYS A 78 -0.47 0.29 -17.58
N ASP A 79 -0.98 -0.03 -18.77
CA ASP A 79 -1.58 0.95 -19.66
C ASP A 79 -2.72 1.70 -18.97
N PRO A 80 -2.84 3.01 -19.20
CA PRO A 80 -3.92 3.78 -18.64
C PRO A 80 -5.25 3.34 -19.23
N ILE A 81 -6.27 3.27 -18.38
CA ILE A 81 -7.65 3.02 -18.80
C ILE A 81 -8.48 4.30 -18.66
N LEU A 82 -9.53 4.42 -19.47
CA LEU A 82 -10.55 5.43 -19.30
C LEU A 82 -11.77 4.78 -18.65
N VAL A 83 -12.18 5.26 -17.49
CA VAL A 83 -13.33 4.77 -16.75
C VAL A 83 -14.47 5.78 -16.89
N GLU A 84 -15.62 5.32 -17.35
CA GLU A 84 -16.84 6.13 -17.38
C GLU A 84 -17.45 6.18 -15.96
N ARG A 85 -17.79 7.39 -15.51
CA ARG A 85 -18.43 7.69 -14.23
C ARG A 85 -19.67 8.54 -14.51
N GLU A 86 -20.55 8.65 -13.52
CA GLU A 86 -21.76 9.49 -13.61
C GLU A 86 -21.46 10.94 -14.03
N ASN A 87 -20.30 11.47 -13.61
CA ASN A 87 -19.87 12.85 -13.87
C ASN A 87 -18.81 12.97 -14.99
N GLY A 88 -18.72 11.97 -15.87
CA GLY A 88 -17.82 11.99 -17.03
C GLY A 88 -16.72 10.92 -16.98
N HIS A 89 -15.63 11.15 -17.72
CA HIS A 89 -14.58 10.15 -17.91
C HIS A 89 -13.37 10.42 -17.03
N GLU A 90 -12.89 9.37 -16.35
CA GLU A 90 -11.71 9.41 -15.48
C GLU A 90 -10.58 8.57 -16.09
N ARG A 91 -9.43 9.19 -16.35
CA ARG A 91 -8.24 8.45 -16.77
C ARG A 91 -7.52 7.88 -15.55
N GLN A 92 -7.35 6.56 -15.51
CA GLN A 92 -6.68 5.85 -14.42
C GLN A 92 -5.38 5.21 -14.91
N HIS A 93 -4.25 5.64 -14.35
CA HIS A 93 -2.97 4.97 -14.50
C HIS A 93 -2.86 3.90 -13.41
N LYS A 94 -3.05 2.64 -13.79
CA LYS A 94 -3.13 1.51 -12.85
C LYS A 94 -1.77 0.93 -12.50
N PHE A 95 -1.65 0.49 -11.26
CA PHE A 95 -0.52 -0.24 -10.70
C PHE A 95 -0.97 -1.65 -10.33
N HIS A 96 -0.20 -2.65 -10.77
CA HIS A 96 -0.52 -4.06 -10.58
C HIS A 96 0.54 -4.75 -9.73
N CYS A 97 0.13 -5.77 -8.98
CA CYS A 97 1.03 -6.63 -8.25
C CYS A 97 2.07 -7.25 -9.20
N PRO A 98 3.38 -7.19 -8.89
CA PRO A 98 4.42 -7.72 -9.76
C PRO A 98 4.35 -9.25 -9.91
N ARG A 99 3.73 -9.95 -8.94
CA ARG A 99 3.66 -11.41 -8.93
C ARG A 99 2.42 -11.96 -9.64
N CYS A 100 1.23 -11.53 -9.25
CA CYS A 100 -0.03 -12.10 -9.78
C CYS A 100 -0.77 -11.17 -10.74
N SER A 101 -0.25 -9.97 -11.02
CA SER A 101 -0.91 -8.96 -11.84
C SER A 101 -2.28 -8.50 -11.33
N LEU A 102 -2.61 -8.70 -10.04
CA LEU A 102 -3.82 -8.09 -9.45
C LEU A 102 -3.70 -6.55 -9.48
N PRO A 103 -4.71 -5.80 -9.91
CA PRO A 103 -4.74 -4.34 -9.75
C PRO A 103 -4.75 -3.97 -8.26
N VAL A 104 -3.79 -3.16 -7.82
CA VAL A 104 -3.64 -2.80 -6.39
C VAL A 104 -3.88 -1.31 -6.13
N ALA A 105 -3.58 -0.46 -7.09
CA ALA A 105 -3.73 0.98 -6.95
C ALA A 105 -3.89 1.66 -8.31
N TYR A 106 -4.27 2.93 -8.30
CA TYR A 106 -4.22 3.80 -9.47
C TYR A 106 -3.96 5.25 -9.06
N GLN A 107 -3.58 6.07 -10.03
CA GLN A 107 -3.53 7.53 -9.89
C GLN A 107 -4.03 8.19 -11.18
N SER A 108 -4.41 9.46 -11.09
CA SER A 108 -4.97 10.20 -12.24
C SER A 108 -3.89 10.76 -13.18
N THR A 109 -2.64 10.82 -12.74
CA THR A 109 -1.50 11.35 -13.51
C THR A 109 -0.60 10.23 -14.04
N PRO A 110 0.13 10.43 -15.14
CA PRO A 110 1.06 9.42 -15.65
C PRO A 110 2.12 9.00 -14.62
N PRO A 111 2.60 7.75 -14.62
CA PRO A 111 3.70 7.34 -13.77
C PRO A 111 4.92 8.27 -13.89
N PRO A 112 5.78 8.38 -12.87
CA PRO A 112 5.92 7.46 -11.72
C PRO A 112 4.87 7.65 -10.62
N VAL A 113 4.87 6.74 -9.64
CA VAL A 113 4.10 6.87 -8.40
C VAL A 113 4.42 8.23 -7.75
N LYS A 114 3.41 8.91 -7.20
CA LYS A 114 3.50 10.27 -6.59
C LYS A 114 3.63 11.43 -7.58
N SER A 115 3.43 11.20 -8.89
CA SER A 115 3.39 12.30 -9.87
C SER A 115 2.15 13.20 -9.71
N GLY A 116 1.10 12.73 -9.04
CA GLY A 116 -0.12 13.47 -8.73
C GLY A 116 -0.28 13.76 -7.24
N PRO A 117 -1.34 14.50 -6.85
CA PRO A 117 -1.61 14.82 -5.45
C PRO A 117 -2.04 13.61 -4.62
N TYR A 118 -2.66 12.61 -5.26
CA TYR A 118 -3.23 11.43 -4.59
C TYR A 118 -2.85 10.15 -5.31
N LEU A 119 -2.68 9.09 -4.53
CA LEU A 119 -2.64 7.69 -4.96
C LEU A 119 -3.86 6.99 -4.35
N TYR A 120 -4.60 6.24 -5.15
CA TYR A 120 -5.79 5.53 -4.72
C TYR A 120 -5.47 4.04 -4.61
N ILE A 121 -5.56 3.48 -3.40
CA ILE A 121 -5.43 2.04 -3.17
C ILE A 121 -6.79 1.40 -3.34
N LEU A 122 -6.90 0.37 -4.18
CA LEU A 122 -8.18 -0.29 -4.43
C LEU A 122 -8.67 -1.01 -3.17
N LYS A 123 -9.97 -0.90 -2.91
CA LYS A 123 -10.66 -1.60 -1.82
C LYS A 123 -10.39 -3.11 -1.94
N GLY A 124 -10.15 -3.79 -0.82
CA GLY A 124 -9.93 -5.24 -0.82
C GLY A 124 -8.64 -5.75 -1.47
N ALA A 125 -7.78 -4.89 -2.03
CA ALA A 125 -6.59 -5.34 -2.75
C ALA A 125 -5.43 -5.73 -1.82
N LEU A 126 -5.36 -5.14 -0.62
CA LEU A 126 -4.21 -5.21 0.28
C LEU A 126 -4.58 -5.66 1.70
N SER A 127 -3.76 -6.54 2.28
CA SER A 127 -3.89 -7.05 3.65
C SER A 127 -2.62 -6.79 4.48
N GLN A 128 -2.74 -6.61 5.80
CA GLN A 128 -1.58 -6.58 6.71
C GLN A 128 -1.01 -7.98 6.98
N VAL A 129 -1.79 -9.02 6.74
CA VAL A 129 -1.38 -10.42 6.93
C VAL A 129 -1.11 -11.03 5.56
N GLN A 130 0.08 -11.60 5.40
CA GLN A 130 0.51 -12.20 4.14
C GLN A 130 -0.39 -13.38 3.76
N GLY A 131 -0.89 -13.40 2.52
CA GLY A 131 -1.70 -14.50 2.01
C GLY A 131 -3.13 -14.56 2.56
N GLN A 132 -3.55 -13.56 3.36
CA GLN A 132 -4.91 -13.44 3.85
C GLN A 132 -5.70 -12.48 2.96
N VAL A 133 -6.92 -12.88 2.61
CA VAL A 133 -7.87 -12.01 1.93
C VAL A 133 -8.39 -10.95 2.93
N PRO A 134 -8.35 -9.65 2.59
CA PRO A 134 -8.97 -8.61 3.42
C PRO A 134 -10.46 -8.85 3.62
N SER A 135 -11.01 -8.46 4.77
CA SER A 135 -12.45 -8.61 5.05
C SER A 135 -13.32 -7.81 4.07
N ASP A 136 -12.82 -6.68 3.60
CA ASP A 136 -13.50 -5.79 2.65
C ASP A 136 -13.34 -6.21 1.18
N ALA A 137 -12.71 -7.37 0.90
CA ALA A 137 -12.49 -7.87 -0.46
C ALA A 137 -13.77 -8.40 -1.14
N PHE A 138 -14.77 -8.77 -0.35
CA PHE A 138 -16.06 -9.28 -0.84
C PHE A 138 -17.25 -8.45 -0.34
N GLU A 139 -16.99 -7.29 0.26
CA GLU A 139 -18.06 -6.38 0.67
C GLU A 139 -18.63 -5.68 -0.58
N ASP A 140 -19.50 -6.37 -1.30
CA ASP A 140 -20.35 -5.85 -2.38
C ASP A 140 -21.80 -6.37 -2.17
N GLU A 141 -22.41 -5.96 -1.05
CA GLU A 141 -23.85 -5.66 -0.88
C GLU A 141 -23.97 -4.32 -0.12
#